data_AF-A0A0D2B2Q8-F1
#
_entry.id   AF-A0A0D2B2Q8-F1
#
_cell.length_a   1.000
_cell.length_b   1.000
_cell.length_c   1.000
_cell.angle_alpha   90.00
_cell.angle_beta   90.00
_cell.angle_gamma   90.00
#
_symmetry.space_group_name_H-M   'P 1'
#
loop_
_entity.id
_entity.type
_entity.pdbx_description
1 polymer ?
#
loop_
_entity_poly.entity_id
_entity_poly.type
_entity_poly.pdbx_seq_one_letter_code
_entity_poly.pdbx_strand_id
1 'polypeptide(L)'
;MPPAEGGRPYRDIKTASSLRASVKPTASSVFRMAYDFAEKGRGMMGWPSDIKLPSPRPQLPRRRSYRNFLIICIVGLLWIFSYRHYEWVKSTNIPILGARPSELHGYFPPIGNNFLPKVADYNVYRRTHPRTPLFIPFTRNNSMLRQAVLSYIAAGWPRNDIVIVDNTGVMDSNERHLLAEDNPFFLDYDLFRRRYGVSILQTPTLFNFAQLQNFFLRTAIARQWPFYFWSHMDIAVLSGEDLQPFKSFYHRVIDVLDSVGLDQYSTLPPTPEQEAGKEEPKSRRSLTEMARRKQKELKWAIKFFEFDNLALINVEAWKKIGSWDVFIPYYNTDCDAYARVLMNGYTKDEVQAGYIFDVADLVEDPEIRFFPAETEKDRKKWGLSPSGPEPYGGEVNSARFQWLKSELQEMMDVKNTNELGRNTWQGASADRRPPRHPEPWSHSPKDFQASWWAAADAGRAIYIKKWGTLQCDLTENNRTLQHVWFQEHVQEESPEWVARMQEMEHWNGILNEAAIR
;
A
#
# COMPACT_ATOMS: atom_id res chain seq x y z
N MET A 1 -52.53 -17.39 35.67
CA MET A 1 -52.97 -18.80 35.72
C MET A 1 -52.86 -19.39 34.31
N PRO A 2 -52.39 -20.64 34.19
CA PRO A 2 -51.74 -21.23 33.00
C PRO A 2 -52.69 -22.30 32.38
N PRO A 3 -52.29 -23.41 31.68
CA PRO A 3 -51.14 -24.34 31.85
C PRO A 3 -50.21 -24.44 30.61
N ALA A 4 -48.90 -24.76 30.72
CA ALA A 4 -48.22 -26.04 31.07
C ALA A 4 -48.26 -27.07 29.89
N GLU A 5 -47.28 -27.92 29.55
CA GLU A 5 -46.13 -28.49 30.27
C GLU A 5 -45.28 -29.38 29.32
N GLY A 6 -44.04 -29.73 29.73
CA GLY A 6 -43.26 -30.89 29.25
C GLY A 6 -41.95 -30.53 28.52
N GLY A 7 -40.73 -30.84 28.99
CA GLY A 7 -40.26 -31.88 29.91
C GLY A 7 -39.16 -32.68 29.21
N ARG A 8 -37.91 -32.58 29.68
CA ARG A 8 -36.67 -33.17 29.10
C ARG A 8 -36.70 -34.71 29.05
N PRO A 9 -35.71 -35.37 28.41
CA PRO A 9 -34.61 -35.85 29.28
C PRO A 9 -33.19 -35.78 28.68
N TYR A 10 -32.26 -35.62 29.62
CA TYR A 10 -30.85 -35.95 29.59
C TYR A 10 -30.62 -37.41 29.13
N ARG A 11 -29.63 -37.65 28.27
CA ARG A 11 -28.84 -38.88 28.25
C ARG A 11 -27.38 -38.58 27.92
N ASP A 12 -26.55 -38.70 28.94
CA ASP A 12 -25.16 -39.12 28.83
C ASP A 12 -25.06 -40.47 28.10
N ILE A 13 -23.95 -40.68 27.36
CA ILE A 13 -23.03 -41.83 27.52
C ILE A 13 -21.97 -41.84 26.40
N LYS A 14 -20.71 -41.72 26.86
CA LYS A 14 -19.47 -42.42 26.43
C LYS A 14 -18.77 -42.08 25.11
N THR A 15 -17.68 -41.34 25.28
CA THR A 15 -16.28 -41.71 24.94
C THR A 15 -16.01 -42.40 23.59
N ALA A 16 -15.40 -41.65 22.68
CA ALA A 16 -14.39 -42.18 21.77
C ALA A 16 -13.23 -41.18 21.67
N SER A 17 -12.16 -41.49 22.38
CA SER A 17 -10.83 -40.91 22.25
C SER A 17 -10.27 -41.20 20.85
N SER A 18 -9.94 -40.18 20.07
CA SER A 18 -8.96 -40.34 18.99
C SER A 18 -7.83 -39.32 19.16
N LEU A 19 -6.63 -39.90 19.30
CA LEU A 19 -5.38 -39.20 19.56
C LEU A 19 -4.99 -38.28 18.41
N ARG A 20 -4.79 -37.00 18.71
CA ARG A 20 -3.92 -36.11 17.93
C ARG A 20 -2.47 -36.48 18.21
N ALA A 21 -1.83 -37.20 17.29
CA ALA A 21 -0.38 -37.26 17.22
C ALA A 21 0.14 -36.03 16.47
N SER A 22 0.50 -34.98 17.22
CA SER A 22 1.31 -33.87 16.72
C SER A 22 2.76 -34.36 16.62
N VAL A 23 3.20 -34.75 15.43
CA VAL A 23 4.62 -35.02 15.16
C VAL A 23 5.28 -33.70 14.79
N LYS A 24 6.00 -33.11 15.76
CA LYS A 24 7.01 -32.09 15.48
C LYS A 24 8.21 -32.77 14.83
N PRO A 25 8.75 -32.29 13.70
CA PRO A 25 10.01 -32.82 13.19
C PRO A 25 11.15 -32.34 14.10
N THR A 26 11.74 -33.28 14.84
CA THR A 26 12.97 -33.05 15.60
C THR A 26 14.18 -32.96 14.65
N ALA A 27 15.14 -32.09 14.97
CA ALA A 27 16.37 -31.78 14.23
C ALA A 27 17.30 -32.97 13.86
N SER A 28 16.88 -34.21 14.13
CA SER A 28 17.63 -35.43 13.85
C SER A 28 17.39 -36.01 12.45
N SER A 29 16.30 -35.65 11.72
CA SER A 29 16.03 -36.23 10.39
C SER A 29 16.85 -35.59 9.26
N VAL A 30 17.31 -34.35 9.43
CA VAL A 30 18.11 -33.62 8.43
C VAL A 30 19.57 -34.08 8.43
N PHE A 31 20.08 -34.64 9.53
CA PHE A 31 21.48 -35.10 9.63
C PHE A 31 21.76 -36.46 8.97
N ARG A 32 20.73 -37.28 8.69
CA ARG A 32 20.92 -38.63 8.11
C ARG A 32 21.13 -38.64 6.61
N MET A 33 20.73 -37.59 5.88
CA MET A 33 20.86 -37.54 4.42
C MET A 33 22.24 -37.04 3.94
N ALA A 34 22.98 -36.32 4.79
CA ALA A 34 24.29 -35.76 4.43
C ALA A 34 25.46 -36.75 4.60
N TYR A 35 25.26 -37.87 5.32
CA TYR A 35 26.34 -38.82 5.61
C TYR A 35 26.49 -39.91 4.54
N ASP A 36 25.40 -40.28 3.86
CA ASP A 36 25.39 -41.40 2.89
C ASP A 36 25.97 -41.05 1.51
N PHE A 37 26.26 -39.77 1.22
CA PHE A 37 26.86 -39.36 -0.06
C PHE A 37 28.40 -39.35 -0.06
N ALA A 38 29.05 -39.49 1.10
CA ALA A 38 30.50 -39.36 1.24
C ALA A 38 31.29 -40.68 1.16
N GLU A 39 30.61 -41.84 1.10
CA GLU A 39 31.27 -43.16 1.18
C GLU A 39 31.37 -43.96 -0.13
N LYS A 40 30.86 -43.48 -1.26
CA LYS A 40 30.82 -44.24 -2.53
C LYS A 40 31.87 -43.89 -3.58
N GLY A 41 33.05 -43.44 -3.18
CA GLY A 41 34.12 -43.10 -4.12
C GLY A 41 35.50 -43.43 -3.61
N ARG A 42 35.90 -44.72 -3.62
CA ARG A 42 37.30 -45.14 -3.61
C ARG A 42 37.44 -46.65 -3.88
N GLY A 43 37.75 -47.00 -5.12
CA GLY A 43 38.21 -48.33 -5.50
C GLY A 43 38.87 -48.28 -6.88
N MET A 44 39.98 -49.02 -7.01
CA MET A 44 40.79 -49.27 -8.23
C MET A 44 41.86 -48.23 -8.61
N MET A 45 43.12 -48.53 -8.30
CA MET A 45 44.14 -48.95 -9.29
C MET A 45 45.47 -49.30 -8.58
N GLY A 46 46.08 -50.42 -9.02
CA GLY A 46 47.30 -50.99 -8.47
C GLY A 46 48.57 -50.27 -8.92
N TRP A 47 49.61 -50.40 -8.10
CA TRP A 47 50.99 -50.01 -8.38
C TRP A 47 51.82 -51.22 -8.79
N PRO A 48 52.93 -50.99 -9.51
CA PRO A 48 54.19 -51.60 -9.10
C PRO A 48 55.25 -50.55 -8.76
N SER A 49 56.05 -50.94 -7.79
CA SER A 49 57.20 -50.31 -7.18
C SER A 49 58.34 -50.01 -8.16
N ASP A 50 58.91 -48.81 -8.09
CA ASP A 50 60.29 -48.60 -7.64
C ASP A 50 60.74 -47.14 -7.84
N ILE A 51 61.80 -46.79 -7.12
CA ILE A 51 62.71 -45.63 -7.29
C ILE A 51 62.61 -44.55 -6.18
N LYS A 52 63.79 -44.36 -5.59
CA LYS A 52 64.15 -43.58 -4.40
C LYS A 52 64.01 -42.06 -4.62
N LEU A 53 63.45 -41.39 -3.62
CA LEU A 53 63.52 -39.94 -3.43
C LEU A 53 64.91 -39.49 -2.96
N PRO A 54 65.26 -38.21 -3.18
CA PRO A 54 65.60 -37.42 -1.99
C PRO A 54 65.03 -35.98 -1.97
N SER A 55 65.01 -35.47 -0.74
CA SER A 55 64.83 -34.08 -0.27
C SER A 55 63.43 -33.65 0.23
N PRO A 56 63.38 -32.86 1.33
CA PRO A 56 62.20 -32.76 2.20
C PRO A 56 61.22 -31.71 1.69
N ARG A 57 59.96 -32.12 1.49
CA ARG A 57 58.86 -31.14 1.39
C ARG A 57 58.48 -30.66 2.79
N PRO A 58 58.22 -29.36 2.98
CA PRO A 58 57.74 -28.83 4.25
C PRO A 58 56.45 -29.54 4.64
N GLN A 59 56.37 -29.95 5.91
CA GLN A 59 55.19 -30.61 6.47
C GLN A 59 53.99 -29.68 6.34
N LEU A 60 53.11 -29.96 5.38
CA LEU A 60 51.81 -29.30 5.28
C LEU A 60 51.01 -29.62 6.56
N PRO A 61 50.44 -28.61 7.23
CA PRO A 61 49.69 -28.82 8.46
C PRO A 61 48.51 -29.79 8.23
N ARG A 62 48.31 -30.67 9.22
CA ARG A 62 47.34 -31.78 9.24
C ARG A 62 45.97 -31.39 8.65
N ARG A 63 45.63 -31.94 7.47
CA ARG A 63 44.35 -31.82 6.74
C ARG A 63 43.08 -31.99 7.61
N ARG A 64 43.14 -32.71 8.74
CA ARG A 64 42.00 -32.89 9.66
C ARG A 64 41.60 -31.60 10.40
N SER A 65 42.56 -30.74 10.75
CA SER A 65 42.27 -29.50 11.48
C SER A 65 41.52 -28.50 10.61
N TYR A 66 41.91 -28.41 9.34
CA TYR A 66 41.25 -27.54 8.37
C TYR A 66 39.81 -27.97 8.06
N ARG A 67 39.55 -29.29 7.99
CA ARG A 67 38.20 -29.81 7.77
C ARG A 67 37.25 -29.48 8.92
N ASN A 68 37.70 -29.62 10.17
CA ASN A 68 36.87 -29.30 11.33
C ASN A 68 36.60 -27.79 11.45
N PHE A 69 37.62 -26.97 11.19
CA PHE A 69 37.45 -25.51 11.14
C PHE A 69 36.46 -25.09 10.05
N LEU A 70 36.58 -25.64 8.85
CA LEU A 70 35.66 -25.35 7.75
C LEU A 70 34.22 -25.75 8.08
N ILE A 71 34.01 -26.92 8.71
CA ILE A 71 32.67 -27.37 9.15
C ILE A 71 32.10 -26.40 10.20
N ILE A 72 32.90 -25.97 11.19
CA ILE A 72 32.46 -25.01 12.20
C ILE A 72 32.09 -23.66 11.55
N CYS A 73 32.88 -23.18 10.59
CA CYS A 73 32.57 -21.95 9.85
C CYS A 73 31.29 -22.08 9.03
N ILE A 74 31.06 -23.21 8.34
CA ILE A 74 29.84 -23.45 7.57
C ILE A 74 28.62 -23.49 8.51
N VAL A 75 28.70 -24.20 9.63
CA VAL A 75 27.60 -24.27 10.61
C VAL A 75 27.33 -22.89 11.22
N GLY A 76 28.37 -22.13 11.56
CA GLY A 76 28.25 -20.75 12.05
C GLY A 76 27.57 -19.84 11.04
N LEU A 77 27.97 -19.90 9.76
CA LEU A 77 27.32 -19.14 8.69
C LEU A 77 25.85 -19.55 8.52
N LEU A 78 25.55 -20.86 8.47
CA LEU A 78 24.17 -21.35 8.38
C LEU A 78 23.31 -20.90 9.55
N TRP A 79 23.86 -20.88 10.77
CA TRP A 79 23.16 -20.38 11.95
C TRP A 79 22.90 -18.88 11.86
N ILE A 80 23.89 -18.07 11.45
CA ILE A 80 23.72 -16.63 11.21
C ILE A 80 22.66 -16.38 10.13
N PHE A 81 22.72 -17.07 9.00
CA PHE A 81 21.72 -16.94 7.93
C PHE A 81 20.32 -17.35 8.40
N SER A 82 20.21 -18.45 9.15
CA SER A 82 18.93 -18.92 9.70
C SER A 82 18.35 -17.95 10.71
N TYR A 83 19.18 -17.40 11.60
CA TYR A 83 18.77 -16.39 12.58
C TYR A 83 18.34 -15.09 11.89
N ARG A 84 19.11 -14.60 10.90
CA ARG A 84 18.73 -13.41 10.12
C ARG A 84 17.44 -13.64 9.33
N HIS A 85 17.26 -14.81 8.74
CA HIS A 85 16.02 -15.18 8.07
C HIS A 85 14.84 -15.22 9.05
N TYR A 86 15.02 -15.81 10.23
CA TYR A 86 14.00 -15.86 11.28
C TYR A 86 13.60 -14.45 11.75
N GLU A 87 14.56 -13.60 12.10
CA GLU A 87 14.29 -12.22 12.53
C GLU A 87 13.61 -11.42 11.41
N TRP A 88 13.99 -11.63 10.16
CA TRP A 88 13.33 -10.98 9.03
C TRP A 88 11.89 -11.46 8.83
N VAL A 89 11.62 -12.77 8.85
CA VAL A 89 10.26 -13.32 8.76
C VAL A 89 9.39 -12.88 9.96
N LYS A 90 9.99 -12.75 11.14
CA LYS A 90 9.30 -12.17 12.30
C LYS A 90 8.97 -10.70 12.04
N SER A 91 9.88 -9.94 11.45
CA SER A 91 9.66 -8.53 11.09
C SER A 91 8.55 -8.36 10.04
N THR A 92 8.38 -9.28 9.08
CA THR A 92 7.32 -9.19 8.05
C THR A 92 5.90 -9.39 8.61
N ASN A 93 5.77 -9.95 9.82
CA ASN A 93 4.48 -10.09 10.50
C ASN A 93 4.17 -8.95 11.48
N ILE A 94 5.10 -8.02 11.69
CA ILE A 94 4.89 -6.83 12.52
C ILE A 94 4.25 -5.75 11.64
N PRO A 95 3.21 -5.03 12.12
CA PRO A 95 2.62 -3.90 11.41
C PRO A 95 3.70 -2.88 11.01
N ILE A 96 3.57 -2.27 9.83
CA ILE A 96 4.65 -1.48 9.22
C ILE A 96 5.07 -0.26 10.05
N LEU A 97 4.14 0.24 10.88
CA LEU A 97 4.38 1.34 11.79
C LEU A 97 4.86 0.91 13.19
N GLY A 98 4.87 -0.39 13.48
CA GLY A 98 5.30 -1.00 14.74
C GLY A 98 4.19 -1.78 15.45
N ALA A 99 4.53 -2.64 16.41
CA ALA A 99 3.53 -3.45 17.12
C ALA A 99 2.87 -2.71 18.31
N ARG A 100 3.42 -1.58 18.74
CA ARG A 100 2.97 -0.88 19.96
C ARG A 100 2.10 0.32 19.60
N PRO A 101 0.94 0.49 20.24
CA PRO A 101 0.16 1.72 20.10
C PRO A 101 0.94 2.91 20.61
N SER A 102 0.60 4.08 20.10
CA SER A 102 1.15 5.35 20.57
C SER A 102 0.09 6.45 20.42
N GLU A 103 -0.65 6.71 21.47
CA GLU A 103 -1.65 7.79 21.54
C GLU A 103 -1.04 9.16 21.19
N LEU A 104 0.16 9.44 21.71
CA LEU A 104 0.89 10.68 21.40
C LEU A 104 1.15 10.90 19.91
N HIS A 105 1.21 9.81 19.14
CA HIS A 105 1.48 9.83 17.70
C HIS A 105 0.25 9.40 16.88
N GLY A 106 -0.93 9.29 17.50
CA GLY A 106 -2.17 8.85 16.85
C GLY A 106 -2.08 7.45 16.23
N TYR A 107 -1.19 6.57 16.71
CA TYR A 107 -0.94 5.28 16.08
C TYR A 107 -1.60 4.11 16.81
N PHE A 108 -2.40 3.35 16.06
CA PHE A 108 -3.22 2.25 16.55
C PHE A 108 -2.99 0.97 15.72
N PRO A 109 -2.13 0.04 16.18
CA PRO A 109 -1.87 -1.21 15.47
C PRO A 109 -3.05 -2.18 15.53
N PRO A 110 -3.09 -3.20 14.65
CA PRO A 110 -3.97 -4.35 14.74
C PRO A 110 -3.99 -4.99 16.13
N ILE A 111 -5.14 -5.55 16.51
CA ILE A 111 -5.33 -6.27 17.78
C ILE A 111 -5.67 -7.72 17.49
N GLY A 112 -4.78 -8.63 17.89
CA GLY A 112 -4.92 -10.07 17.68
C GLY A 112 -4.09 -10.59 16.50
N ASN A 113 -4.37 -11.82 16.09
CA ASN A 113 -3.61 -12.52 15.03
C ASN A 113 -4.49 -13.37 14.09
N ASN A 114 -5.79 -13.47 14.37
CA ASN A 114 -6.73 -14.29 13.62
C ASN A 114 -7.73 -13.39 12.87
N PHE A 115 -7.22 -12.67 11.88
CA PHE A 115 -8.02 -11.76 11.07
C PHE A 115 -8.86 -12.50 10.03
N LEU A 116 -9.98 -11.88 9.66
CA LEU A 116 -10.97 -12.34 8.69
C LEU A 116 -11.26 -11.23 7.66
N PRO A 117 -11.89 -11.55 6.52
CA PRO A 117 -12.07 -12.91 5.96
C PRO A 117 -10.73 -13.55 5.58
N LYS A 118 -10.66 -14.87 5.32
CA LYS A 118 -9.40 -15.48 4.83
C LYS A 118 -9.15 -15.11 3.37
N VAL A 119 -7.93 -14.68 3.07
CA VAL A 119 -7.50 -14.40 1.70
C VAL A 119 -7.46 -15.71 0.92
N ALA A 120 -7.93 -15.70 -0.34
CA ALA A 120 -7.86 -16.86 -1.22
C ALA A 120 -6.40 -17.35 -1.37
N ASP A 121 -6.19 -18.66 -1.40
CA ASP A 121 -4.84 -19.25 -1.38
C ASP A 121 -3.96 -18.75 -2.54
N TYR A 122 -4.57 -18.50 -3.70
CA TYR A 122 -3.91 -17.97 -4.90
C TYR A 122 -3.53 -16.48 -4.80
N ASN A 123 -4.12 -15.73 -3.87
CA ASN A 123 -3.78 -14.32 -3.61
C ASN A 123 -2.83 -14.14 -2.40
N VAL A 124 -2.47 -15.22 -1.70
CA VAL A 124 -1.56 -15.13 -0.55
C VAL A 124 -0.17 -14.68 -1.01
N TYR A 125 0.30 -13.57 -0.47
CA TYR A 125 1.63 -13.03 -0.71
C TYR A 125 2.73 -13.93 -0.12
N ARG A 126 3.94 -13.85 -0.68
CA ARG A 126 5.11 -14.54 -0.11
C ARG A 126 5.44 -13.99 1.28
N ARG A 127 5.72 -14.87 2.25
CA ARG A 127 6.18 -14.47 3.61
C ARG A 127 7.34 -13.47 3.58
N THR A 128 8.12 -13.55 2.53
CA THR A 128 9.27 -12.73 2.18
C THR A 128 8.86 -11.76 1.08
N HIS A 129 8.63 -10.48 1.41
CA HIS A 129 8.23 -9.44 0.46
C HIS A 129 8.83 -8.08 0.88
N PRO A 130 9.04 -7.15 -0.07
CA PRO A 130 9.45 -5.78 0.27
C PRO A 130 8.31 -5.10 1.03
N ARG A 131 8.64 -4.37 2.09
CA ARG A 131 7.67 -3.71 2.97
C ARG A 131 7.50 -2.26 2.52
N THR A 132 6.39 -1.97 1.86
CA THR A 132 6.03 -0.62 1.41
C THR A 132 4.62 -0.30 1.92
N PRO A 133 4.41 0.81 2.67
CA PRO A 133 3.10 1.12 3.23
C PRO A 133 2.09 1.44 2.12
N LEU A 134 0.85 1.07 2.34
CA LEU A 134 -0.32 1.60 1.63
C LEU A 134 -1.11 2.50 2.58
N PHE A 135 -1.09 3.79 2.31
CA PHE A 135 -1.94 4.76 2.98
C PHE A 135 -3.30 4.86 2.29
N ILE A 136 -4.37 4.71 3.06
CA ILE A 136 -5.75 4.93 2.59
C ILE A 136 -6.34 6.02 3.48
N PRO A 137 -6.46 7.27 3.00
CA PRO A 137 -7.03 8.35 3.79
C PRO A 137 -8.51 8.15 3.97
N PHE A 138 -9.00 8.44 5.17
CA PHE A 138 -10.39 8.42 5.53
C PHE A 138 -10.83 9.77 6.06
N THR A 139 -11.91 10.31 5.49
CA THR A 139 -12.56 11.51 6.02
C THR A 139 -14.01 11.23 6.38
N ARG A 140 -14.72 10.42 5.58
CA ARG A 140 -16.14 10.11 5.78
C ARG A 140 -16.54 8.84 5.03
N ASN A 141 -17.69 8.25 5.37
CA ASN A 141 -18.27 7.06 4.76
C ASN A 141 -17.48 5.76 5.06
N ASN A 142 -17.64 5.27 6.30
CA ASN A 142 -16.99 4.04 6.80
C ASN A 142 -17.19 2.82 5.88
N SER A 143 -18.39 2.67 5.31
CA SER A 143 -18.73 1.54 4.44
C SER A 143 -17.94 1.54 3.14
N MET A 144 -17.70 2.72 2.56
CA MET A 144 -16.89 2.87 1.35
C MET A 144 -15.43 2.51 1.64
N LEU A 145 -14.87 3.03 2.75
CA LEU A 145 -13.53 2.64 3.20
C LEU A 145 -13.43 1.13 3.44
N ARG A 146 -14.45 0.53 4.07
CA ARG A 146 -14.51 -0.91 4.33
C ARG A 146 -14.40 -1.71 3.04
N GLN A 147 -15.11 -1.31 1.99
CA GLN A 147 -15.01 -1.92 0.66
C GLN A 147 -13.59 -1.82 0.10
N ALA A 148 -13.00 -0.61 0.08
CA ALA A 148 -11.65 -0.40 -0.43
C ALA A 148 -10.61 -1.26 0.30
N VAL A 149 -10.61 -1.24 1.63
CA VAL A 149 -9.69 -2.04 2.47
C VAL A 149 -9.87 -3.54 2.23
N LEU A 150 -11.11 -4.02 2.20
CA LEU A 150 -11.40 -5.44 1.93
C LEU A 150 -10.95 -5.87 0.54
N SER A 151 -11.13 -5.02 -0.47
CA SER A 151 -10.71 -5.31 -1.84
C SER A 151 -9.18 -5.43 -1.96
N TYR A 152 -8.41 -4.56 -1.31
CA TYR A 152 -6.96 -4.66 -1.24
C TYR A 152 -6.48 -5.95 -0.57
N ILE A 153 -7.09 -6.29 0.56
CA ILE A 153 -6.79 -7.52 1.30
C ILE A 153 -7.11 -8.74 0.42
N ALA A 154 -8.26 -8.76 -0.24
CA ALA A 154 -8.67 -9.85 -1.13
C ALA A 154 -7.71 -10.00 -2.32
N ALA A 155 -7.22 -8.89 -2.86
CA ALA A 155 -6.26 -8.82 -3.96
C ALA A 155 -4.80 -9.12 -3.54
N GLY A 156 -4.59 -9.50 -2.27
CA GLY A 156 -3.34 -10.05 -1.75
C GLY A 156 -2.44 -9.06 -1.01
N TRP A 157 -2.89 -7.82 -0.77
CA TRP A 157 -2.08 -6.84 -0.05
C TRP A 157 -1.89 -7.27 1.43
N PRO A 158 -0.66 -7.27 1.98
CA PRO A 158 -0.44 -7.62 3.38
C PRO A 158 -1.16 -6.66 4.32
N ARG A 159 -2.03 -7.20 5.20
CA ARG A 159 -2.79 -6.41 6.20
C ARG A 159 -1.89 -5.53 7.06
N ASN A 160 -0.70 -6.03 7.40
CA ASN A 160 0.31 -5.32 8.18
C ASN A 160 0.95 -4.12 7.46
N ASP A 161 0.73 -3.98 6.14
CA ASP A 161 1.22 -2.88 5.32
C ASP A 161 0.12 -1.88 4.95
N ILE A 162 -1.13 -2.18 5.25
CA ILE A 162 -2.25 -1.27 5.07
C ILE A 162 -2.37 -0.38 6.31
N VAL A 163 -2.36 0.93 6.07
CA VAL A 163 -2.55 1.96 7.08
C VAL A 163 -3.72 2.84 6.65
N ILE A 164 -4.82 2.74 7.38
CA ILE A 164 -5.91 3.71 7.28
C ILE A 164 -5.43 4.99 7.93
N VAL A 165 -5.53 6.11 7.23
CA VAL A 165 -5.22 7.43 7.80
C VAL A 165 -6.51 8.12 8.18
N ASP A 166 -6.83 8.13 9.47
CA ASP A 166 -8.01 8.81 10.01
C ASP A 166 -7.78 10.32 9.96
N ASN A 167 -8.35 10.96 8.94
CA ASN A 167 -8.32 12.39 8.65
C ASN A 167 -9.71 13.02 8.81
N THR A 168 -10.52 12.47 9.72
CA THR A 168 -11.91 12.93 9.96
C THR A 168 -11.96 14.30 10.64
N GLY A 169 -10.92 14.69 11.37
CA GLY A 169 -10.90 15.93 12.15
C GLY A 169 -11.66 15.88 13.47
N VAL A 170 -12.24 14.73 13.83
CA VAL A 170 -13.08 14.56 15.03
C VAL A 170 -12.28 14.27 16.30
N MET A 171 -11.00 14.64 16.31
CA MET A 171 -10.07 14.44 17.44
C MET A 171 -10.07 12.98 17.91
N ASP A 172 -10.24 12.72 19.21
CA ASP A 172 -10.25 11.40 19.82
C ASP A 172 -11.63 10.69 19.75
N SER A 173 -12.65 11.29 19.12
CA SER A 173 -14.02 10.77 19.18
C SER A 173 -14.18 9.37 18.56
N ASN A 174 -13.50 9.07 17.45
CA ASN A 174 -13.56 7.73 16.85
C ASN A 174 -12.87 6.67 17.73
N GLU A 175 -11.68 6.99 18.24
CA GLU A 175 -10.91 6.09 19.11
C GLU A 175 -11.66 5.76 20.41
N ARG A 176 -12.38 6.75 20.95
CA ARG A 176 -13.15 6.62 22.19
C ARG A 176 -14.60 6.18 21.99
N HIS A 177 -14.99 5.85 20.77
CA HIS A 177 -16.36 5.41 20.42
C HIS A 177 -17.44 6.44 20.82
N LEU A 178 -17.19 7.72 20.57
CA LEU A 178 -18.09 8.82 20.91
C LEU A 178 -19.02 9.24 19.76
N LEU A 179 -18.78 8.74 18.54
CA LEU A 179 -19.64 8.97 17.38
C LEU A 179 -20.57 7.77 17.16
N ALA A 180 -21.82 8.03 16.81
CA ALA A 180 -22.76 7.02 16.37
C ALA A 180 -22.33 6.41 15.03
N GLU A 181 -22.69 5.14 14.79
CA GLU A 181 -22.32 4.40 13.57
C GLU A 181 -22.88 5.05 12.29
N ASP A 182 -23.97 5.82 12.40
CA ASP A 182 -24.58 6.55 11.29
C ASP A 182 -24.01 7.95 11.08
N ASN A 183 -23.09 8.41 11.93
CA ASN A 183 -22.34 9.64 11.71
C ASN A 183 -21.41 9.47 10.48
N PRO A 184 -21.42 10.38 9.51
CA PRO A 184 -20.58 10.24 8.31
C PRO A 184 -19.07 10.18 8.58
N PHE A 185 -18.60 10.80 9.67
CA PHE A 185 -17.20 10.84 10.11
C PHE A 185 -16.83 9.68 11.05
N PHE A 186 -17.78 8.79 11.36
CA PHE A 186 -17.52 7.58 12.13
C PHE A 186 -16.52 6.67 11.41
N LEU A 187 -15.49 6.23 12.13
CA LEU A 187 -14.57 5.20 11.70
C LEU A 187 -14.62 4.04 12.69
N ASP A 188 -14.89 2.83 12.20
CA ASP A 188 -14.96 1.65 13.07
C ASP A 188 -13.57 1.09 13.41
N TYR A 189 -12.94 1.67 14.44
CA TYR A 189 -11.60 1.27 14.89
C TYR A 189 -11.52 -0.22 15.24
N ASP A 190 -12.57 -0.77 15.86
CA ASP A 190 -12.57 -2.17 16.31
C ASP A 190 -12.69 -3.13 15.12
N LEU A 191 -13.56 -2.85 14.16
CA LEU A 191 -13.69 -3.64 12.94
C LEU A 191 -12.35 -3.71 12.19
N PHE A 192 -11.75 -2.55 11.91
CA PHE A 192 -10.52 -2.50 11.14
C PHE A 192 -9.34 -3.16 11.87
N ARG A 193 -9.20 -2.93 13.19
CA ARG A 193 -8.05 -3.42 13.95
C ARG A 193 -8.19 -4.87 14.42
N ARG A 194 -9.38 -5.30 14.83
CA ARG A 194 -9.62 -6.63 15.41
C ARG A 194 -10.06 -7.64 14.37
N ARG A 195 -10.93 -7.26 13.44
CA ARG A 195 -11.43 -8.17 12.40
C ARG A 195 -10.52 -8.15 11.17
N TYR A 196 -10.20 -6.96 10.65
CA TYR A 196 -9.43 -6.84 9.40
C TYR A 196 -7.93 -6.75 9.60
N GLY A 197 -7.47 -6.50 10.82
CA GLY A 197 -6.05 -6.54 11.16
C GLY A 197 -5.21 -5.50 10.43
N VAL A 198 -5.76 -4.33 10.14
CA VAL A 198 -5.04 -3.20 9.54
C VAL A 198 -4.73 -2.15 10.60
N SER A 199 -3.70 -1.33 10.33
CA SER A 199 -3.33 -0.23 11.23
C SER A 199 -4.18 1.01 10.97
N ILE A 200 -4.39 1.81 12.01
CA ILE A 200 -4.92 3.16 11.89
C ILE A 200 -3.85 4.16 12.34
N LEU A 201 -3.66 5.22 11.55
CA LEU A 201 -2.83 6.37 11.87
C LEU A 201 -3.73 7.62 11.83
N GLN A 202 -4.01 8.20 12.98
CA GLN A 202 -4.83 9.39 13.09
C GLN A 202 -4.00 10.65 12.81
N THR A 203 -4.56 11.57 12.02
CA THR A 203 -4.00 12.91 11.85
C THR A 203 -4.29 13.76 13.10
N PRO A 204 -3.39 14.67 13.49
CA PRO A 204 -3.60 15.49 14.70
C PRO A 204 -4.80 16.44 14.57
N THR A 205 -5.16 16.82 13.34
CA THR A 205 -6.32 17.65 12.99
C THR A 205 -6.83 17.24 11.60
N LEU A 206 -7.94 17.83 11.15
CA LEU A 206 -8.36 17.73 9.75
C LEU A 206 -7.31 18.36 8.83
N PHE A 207 -6.78 17.58 7.88
CA PHE A 207 -5.93 18.07 6.80
C PHE A 207 -6.69 18.17 5.49
N ASN A 208 -6.36 19.21 4.72
CA ASN A 208 -6.71 19.26 3.31
C ASN A 208 -5.88 18.27 2.48
N PHE A 209 -6.21 18.09 1.19
CA PHE A 209 -5.55 17.09 0.37
C PHE A 209 -4.04 17.33 0.27
N ALA A 210 -3.61 18.57 -0.01
CA ALA A 210 -2.19 18.92 -0.08
C ALA A 210 -1.45 18.67 1.25
N GLN A 211 -2.06 19.05 2.37
CA GLN A 211 -1.52 18.79 3.71
C GLN A 211 -1.40 17.29 4.00
N LEU A 212 -2.40 16.50 3.59
CA LEU A 212 -2.43 15.06 3.78
C LEU A 212 -1.37 14.34 2.94
N GLN A 213 -1.16 14.75 1.69
CA GLN A 213 -0.06 14.25 0.87
C GLN A 213 1.31 14.57 1.51
N ASN A 214 1.47 15.78 2.06
CA ASN A 214 2.67 16.14 2.80
C ASN A 214 2.84 15.34 4.09
N PHE A 215 1.75 14.98 4.77
CA PHE A 215 1.78 14.11 5.93
C PHE A 215 2.29 12.70 5.58
N PHE A 216 1.84 12.12 4.45
CA PHE A 216 2.36 10.84 3.96
C PHE A 216 3.85 10.93 3.64
N LEU A 217 4.26 11.94 2.87
CA LEU A 217 5.65 12.16 2.49
C LEU A 217 6.54 12.36 3.73
N ARG A 218 6.11 13.19 4.68
CA ARG A 218 6.84 13.44 5.93
C ARG A 218 6.95 12.19 6.79
N THR A 219 5.92 11.35 6.81
CA THR A 219 5.93 10.05 7.50
C THR A 219 6.95 9.12 6.85
N ALA A 220 6.93 8.99 5.52
CA ALA A 220 7.87 8.18 4.78
C ALA A 220 9.33 8.65 4.97
N ILE A 221 9.58 9.97 4.96
CA ILE A 221 10.90 10.54 5.27
C ILE A 221 11.35 10.15 6.68
N ALA A 222 10.49 10.28 7.69
CA ALA A 222 10.84 9.94 9.08
C ALA A 222 11.16 8.45 9.24
N ARG A 223 10.45 7.59 8.50
CA ARG A 223 10.63 6.14 8.52
C ARG A 223 11.71 5.65 7.56
N GLN A 224 12.35 6.57 6.81
CA GLN A 224 13.34 6.27 5.79
C GLN A 224 12.83 5.29 4.73
N TRP A 225 11.54 5.37 4.42
CA TRP A 225 10.96 4.58 3.33
C TRP A 225 11.35 5.20 1.99
N PRO A 226 11.93 4.42 1.06
CA PRO A 226 12.25 4.93 -0.27
C PRO A 226 10.98 5.22 -1.08
N PHE A 227 9.91 4.47 -0.77
CA PHE A 227 8.64 4.51 -1.46
C PHE A 227 7.47 4.40 -0.48
N TYR A 228 6.32 4.91 -0.90
CA TYR A 228 5.05 4.58 -0.28
C TYR A 228 3.95 4.56 -1.34
N PHE A 229 2.90 3.81 -1.07
CA PHE A 229 1.66 3.90 -1.82
C PHE A 229 0.66 4.77 -1.07
N TRP A 230 -0.14 5.50 -1.83
CA TRP A 230 -1.41 6.01 -1.34
C TRP A 230 -2.52 5.65 -2.33
N SER A 231 -3.73 5.49 -1.81
CA SER A 231 -4.89 5.14 -2.62
C SER A 231 -6.10 5.93 -2.18
N HIS A 232 -7.05 6.09 -3.09
CA HIS A 232 -8.38 6.60 -2.80
C HIS A 232 -9.16 5.64 -1.89
N MET A 233 -10.13 6.16 -1.13
CA MET A 233 -10.98 5.33 -0.27
C MET A 233 -12.26 4.85 -0.97
N ASP A 234 -12.59 5.43 -2.12
CA ASP A 234 -13.78 5.19 -2.94
C ASP A 234 -13.49 4.31 -4.16
N ILE A 235 -12.70 3.27 -3.94
CA ILE A 235 -12.33 2.31 -4.98
C ILE A 235 -12.63 0.86 -4.57
N ALA A 236 -12.64 -0.02 -5.57
CA ALA A 236 -12.55 -1.45 -5.39
C ALA A 236 -11.45 -2.04 -6.27
N VAL A 237 -10.62 -2.91 -5.70
CA VAL A 237 -9.49 -3.54 -6.38
C VAL A 237 -9.76 -5.01 -6.61
N LEU A 238 -9.52 -5.48 -7.85
CA LEU A 238 -9.50 -6.90 -8.18
C LEU A 238 -8.14 -7.30 -8.76
N SER A 239 -7.69 -8.50 -8.40
CA SER A 239 -6.64 -9.18 -9.16
C SER A 239 -7.08 -9.36 -10.61
N GLY A 240 -6.16 -9.24 -11.57
CA GLY A 240 -6.43 -9.61 -12.95
C GLY A 240 -6.48 -11.13 -13.12
N GLU A 241 -7.53 -11.78 -12.60
CA GLU A 241 -7.67 -13.24 -12.57
C GLU A 241 -7.82 -13.86 -13.97
N ASP A 242 -8.28 -13.07 -14.94
CA ASP A 242 -8.38 -13.40 -16.37
C ASP A 242 -7.08 -13.14 -17.15
N LEU A 243 -6.05 -12.56 -16.53
CA LEU A 243 -4.75 -12.31 -17.16
C LEU A 243 -3.84 -13.54 -17.07
N GLN A 244 -3.11 -13.83 -18.16
CA GLN A 244 -2.17 -14.96 -18.24
C GLN A 244 -0.71 -14.48 -18.40
N PRO A 245 0.25 -14.99 -17.60
CA PRO A 245 0.05 -15.86 -16.45
C PRO A 245 -0.63 -15.12 -15.29
N PHE A 246 -1.40 -15.85 -14.47
CA PHE A 246 -2.02 -15.29 -13.29
C PHE A 246 -0.97 -14.79 -12.29
N LYS A 247 -1.20 -13.58 -11.80
CA LYS A 247 -0.55 -13.00 -10.62
C LYS A 247 -1.62 -12.16 -9.90
N SER A 248 -1.70 -12.29 -8.58
CA SER A 248 -2.54 -11.41 -7.76
C SER A 248 -2.17 -9.96 -7.99
N PHE A 249 -3.08 -9.02 -7.68
CA PHE A 249 -2.80 -7.60 -7.76
C PHE A 249 -1.50 -7.20 -7.04
N TYR A 250 -1.34 -7.62 -5.78
CA TYR A 250 -0.16 -7.28 -4.99
C TYR A 250 1.15 -7.77 -5.62
N HIS A 251 1.21 -9.02 -6.11
CA HIS A 251 2.39 -9.53 -6.80
C HIS A 251 2.76 -8.70 -8.05
N ARG A 252 1.79 -8.19 -8.82
CA ARG A 252 2.08 -7.31 -9.96
C ARG A 252 2.58 -5.94 -9.49
N VAL A 253 2.05 -5.42 -8.39
CA VAL A 253 2.59 -4.21 -7.73
C VAL A 253 4.05 -4.43 -7.31
N ILE A 254 4.38 -5.60 -6.76
CA ILE A 254 5.78 -5.94 -6.44
C ILE A 254 6.65 -6.05 -7.70
N ASP A 255 6.16 -6.61 -8.80
CA ASP A 255 6.92 -6.61 -10.07
C ASP A 255 7.26 -5.17 -10.51
N VAL A 256 6.33 -4.23 -10.37
CA VAL A 256 6.56 -2.81 -10.67
C VAL A 256 7.61 -2.23 -9.72
N LEU A 257 7.56 -2.55 -8.42
CA LEU A 257 8.57 -2.14 -7.45
C LEU A 257 9.95 -2.72 -7.77
N ASP A 258 10.05 -4.01 -8.11
CA ASP A 258 11.32 -4.66 -8.45
C ASP A 258 11.92 -4.08 -9.73
N SER A 259 11.09 -3.64 -10.68
CA SER A 259 11.53 -2.99 -11.92
C SER A 259 12.28 -1.68 -11.69
N VAL A 260 12.14 -1.06 -10.51
CA VAL A 260 12.83 0.20 -10.18
C VAL A 260 14.30 -0.01 -9.83
N GLY A 261 14.78 -1.26 -9.71
CA GLY A 261 16.20 -1.58 -9.58
C GLY A 261 16.87 -1.15 -8.27
N LEU A 262 16.07 -0.81 -7.24
CA LEU A 262 16.52 -0.54 -5.87
C LEU A 262 16.36 -1.80 -5.01
N ASP A 263 17.34 -2.09 -4.15
CA ASP A 263 17.28 -3.21 -3.21
C ASP A 263 16.34 -2.87 -2.03
N GLN A 264 15.05 -3.08 -2.25
CA GLN A 264 13.99 -2.84 -1.25
C GLN A 264 13.96 -3.90 -0.13
N TYR A 265 14.80 -4.94 -0.22
CA TYR A 265 14.91 -5.98 0.80
C TYR A 265 15.95 -5.62 1.89
N SER A 266 16.76 -4.59 1.65
CA SER A 266 17.73 -4.10 2.64
C SER A 266 17.04 -3.23 3.70
N THR A 267 16.86 -3.77 4.91
CA THR A 267 16.32 -3.03 6.07
C THR A 267 17.34 -2.10 6.74
N LEU A 268 18.50 -1.87 6.10
CA LEU A 268 19.51 -0.96 6.61
C LEU A 268 19.41 0.35 5.82
N PRO A 269 19.30 1.52 6.49
CA PRO A 269 19.52 2.77 5.80
C PRO A 269 20.91 2.73 5.16
N PRO A 270 21.09 3.28 3.94
CA PRO A 270 22.41 3.43 3.38
C PRO A 270 23.25 4.25 4.35
N THR A 271 24.29 3.64 4.91
CA THR A 271 25.28 4.35 5.73
C THR A 271 25.98 5.39 4.85
N PRO A 272 26.21 6.64 5.32
CA PRO A 272 26.91 7.68 4.55
C PRO A 272 28.27 7.25 4.00
N GLU A 273 28.92 6.26 4.62
CA GLU A 273 30.21 5.70 4.18
C GLU A 273 30.15 4.94 2.85
N GLN A 274 28.97 4.53 2.36
CA GLN A 274 28.86 3.84 1.07
C GLN A 274 28.96 4.78 -0.14
N GLU A 275 28.90 6.10 0.07
CA GLU A 275 29.17 7.10 -0.97
C GLU A 275 30.64 7.56 -0.99
N ALA A 276 31.39 7.38 0.11
CA ALA A 276 32.73 7.94 0.26
C ALA A 276 33.88 6.99 -0.10
N GLY A 277 33.61 5.70 -0.36
CA GLY A 277 34.63 4.68 -0.61
C GLY A 277 34.51 4.01 -1.97
N LYS A 278 34.83 4.72 -3.07
CA LYS A 278 35.12 4.07 -4.34
C LYS A 278 36.50 4.47 -4.83
N GLU A 279 37.49 3.63 -4.49
CA GLU A 279 38.72 3.54 -5.27
C GLU A 279 38.36 3.29 -6.74
N GLU A 280 38.93 4.12 -7.63
CA GLU A 280 38.70 4.08 -9.08
C GLU A 280 39.16 2.74 -9.69
N PRO A 281 38.26 1.92 -10.26
CA PRO A 281 38.67 0.84 -11.14
C PRO A 281 39.00 1.42 -12.52
N LYS A 282 40.16 1.03 -13.05
CA LYS A 282 40.65 1.38 -14.39
C LYS A 282 39.82 0.70 -15.51
N SER A 283 38.57 1.09 -15.71
CA SER A 283 37.80 0.84 -16.96
C SER A 283 36.65 1.86 -17.12
N ARG A 284 37.03 3.14 -17.13
CA ARG A 284 36.16 4.31 -16.95
C ARG A 284 35.19 4.65 -18.11
N ARG A 285 35.09 3.82 -19.17
CA ARG A 285 34.27 4.13 -20.36
C ARG A 285 32.96 3.34 -20.48
N SER A 286 32.84 2.12 -19.94
CA SER A 286 31.57 1.36 -20.02
C SER A 286 30.70 1.45 -18.76
N LEU A 287 31.31 1.62 -17.59
CA LEU A 287 30.60 1.74 -16.31
C LEU A 287 29.88 3.09 -16.15
N THR A 288 30.43 4.16 -16.73
CA THR A 288 29.82 5.50 -16.76
C THR A 288 28.57 5.53 -17.65
N GLU A 289 28.56 4.78 -18.75
CA GLU A 289 27.40 4.73 -19.65
C GLU A 289 26.27 3.85 -19.10
N MET A 290 26.61 2.75 -18.41
CA MET A 290 25.63 1.95 -17.65
C MET A 290 25.09 2.70 -16.43
N ALA A 291 25.93 3.38 -15.66
CA ALA A 291 25.47 4.19 -14.52
C ALA A 291 24.61 5.38 -14.99
N ARG A 292 24.98 6.02 -16.11
CA ARG A 292 24.21 7.11 -16.72
C ARG A 292 22.91 6.62 -17.35
N ARG A 293 22.86 5.40 -17.91
CA ARG A 293 21.61 4.72 -18.31
C ARG A 293 20.73 4.40 -17.11
N LYS A 294 21.30 3.79 -16.06
CA LYS A 294 20.59 3.44 -14.82
C LYS A 294 20.06 4.68 -14.07
N GLN A 295 20.79 5.80 -14.14
CA GLN A 295 20.35 7.09 -13.61
C GLN A 295 19.30 7.78 -14.50
N LYS A 296 19.31 7.52 -15.82
CA LYS A 296 18.23 7.89 -16.75
C LYS A 296 16.96 7.08 -16.51
N GLU A 297 17.09 5.81 -16.10
CA GLU A 297 15.99 4.89 -15.76
C GLU A 297 15.33 5.22 -14.40
N LEU A 298 16.01 5.95 -13.50
CA LEU A 298 15.51 6.30 -12.16
C LEU A 298 14.83 7.68 -12.06
N LYS A 299 14.58 8.37 -13.17
CA LYS A 299 13.96 9.71 -13.18
C LYS A 299 12.43 9.68 -13.17
N TRP A 300 11.82 8.91 -12.28
CA TRP A 300 10.37 8.92 -12.05
C TRP A 300 10.07 9.46 -10.64
N ALA A 301 8.98 10.20 -10.50
CA ALA A 301 8.51 10.69 -9.21
C ALA A 301 7.26 9.95 -8.73
N ILE A 302 6.42 9.51 -9.67
CA ILE A 302 5.13 8.87 -9.40
C ILE A 302 4.91 7.75 -10.40
N LYS A 303 4.33 6.64 -9.95
CA LYS A 303 3.69 5.66 -10.84
C LYS A 303 2.21 5.55 -10.50
N PHE A 304 1.35 5.79 -11.48
CA PHE A 304 -0.10 5.75 -11.38
C PHE A 304 -0.62 4.38 -11.81
N PHE A 305 -1.54 3.83 -11.02
CA PHE A 305 -2.26 2.61 -11.33
C PHE A 305 -3.72 3.01 -11.55
N GLU A 306 -4.14 3.04 -12.82
CA GLU A 306 -5.43 3.57 -13.25
C GLU A 306 -5.66 5.00 -12.73
N PHE A 307 -4.92 5.97 -13.28
CA PHE A 307 -4.90 7.35 -12.81
C PHE A 307 -4.39 7.45 -11.36
N ASP A 308 -4.89 8.40 -10.55
CA ASP A 308 -4.45 8.59 -9.16
C ASP A 308 -5.16 7.69 -8.12
N ASN A 309 -5.99 6.75 -8.56
CA ASN A 309 -6.71 5.82 -7.69
C ASN A 309 -5.78 5.01 -6.77
N LEU A 310 -4.60 4.63 -7.28
CA LEU A 310 -3.47 4.12 -6.52
C LEU A 310 -2.20 4.70 -7.12
N ALA A 311 -1.34 5.28 -6.27
CA ALA A 311 -0.09 5.86 -6.73
C ALA A 311 1.08 5.39 -5.87
N LEU A 312 2.18 5.03 -6.54
CA LEU A 312 3.48 4.78 -5.93
C LEU A 312 4.32 6.06 -5.98
N ILE A 313 4.81 6.49 -4.83
CA ILE A 313 5.56 7.74 -4.68
C ILE A 313 7.05 7.46 -4.44
N ASN A 314 7.92 8.12 -5.21
CA ASN A 314 9.37 8.11 -5.01
C ASN A 314 9.80 9.24 -4.05
N VAL A 315 10.11 8.89 -2.81
CA VAL A 315 10.42 9.87 -1.75
C VAL A 315 11.65 10.71 -2.10
N GLU A 316 12.67 10.13 -2.73
CA GLU A 316 13.88 10.85 -3.13
C GLU A 316 13.63 11.85 -4.26
N ALA A 317 12.70 11.56 -5.18
CA ALA A 317 12.27 12.53 -6.18
C ALA A 317 11.52 13.70 -5.53
N TRP A 318 10.59 13.40 -4.62
CA TRP A 318 9.78 14.42 -3.96
C TRP A 318 10.56 15.32 -2.99
N LYS A 319 11.64 14.82 -2.38
CA LYS A 319 12.60 15.66 -1.65
C LYS A 319 13.23 16.76 -2.52
N LYS A 320 13.36 16.52 -3.83
CA LYS A 320 13.96 17.47 -4.79
C LYS A 320 12.91 18.37 -5.44
N ILE A 321 11.73 17.83 -5.74
CA ILE A 321 10.60 18.58 -6.33
C ILE A 321 9.99 19.56 -5.32
N GLY A 322 10.06 19.22 -4.03
CA GLY A 322 9.41 19.96 -2.94
C GLY A 322 8.02 19.41 -2.61
N SER A 323 7.51 19.80 -1.46
CA SER A 323 6.20 19.39 -0.94
C SER A 323 5.04 19.79 -1.85
N TRP A 324 3.86 19.25 -1.59
CA TRP A 324 2.60 19.79 -2.10
C TRP A 324 2.39 21.20 -1.53
N ASP A 325 1.83 22.11 -2.34
CA ASP A 325 1.55 23.47 -1.89
C ASP A 325 0.27 23.49 -1.06
N VAL A 326 0.42 23.68 0.25
CA VAL A 326 -0.69 23.63 1.20
C VAL A 326 -1.68 24.78 1.04
N PHE A 327 -1.31 25.85 0.32
CA PHE A 327 -2.20 26.96 0.00
C PHE A 327 -3.08 26.68 -1.21
N ILE A 328 -2.83 25.57 -1.94
CA ILE A 328 -3.73 25.03 -2.95
C ILE A 328 -4.30 23.72 -2.37
N PRO A 329 -5.34 23.80 -1.52
CA PRO A 329 -5.76 22.71 -0.63
C PRO A 329 -6.42 21.52 -1.32
N TYR A 330 -7.22 21.75 -2.38
CA TYR A 330 -8.01 20.76 -3.10
C TYR A 330 -8.22 21.24 -4.54
N TYR A 331 -8.18 20.32 -5.50
CA TYR A 331 -8.34 20.58 -6.94
C TYR A 331 -7.32 21.62 -7.48
N ASN A 332 -6.71 21.36 -8.63
CA ASN A 332 -5.52 22.09 -9.14
C ASN A 332 -4.22 21.90 -8.32
N THR A 333 -4.28 21.33 -7.12
CA THR A 333 -3.09 20.98 -6.32
C THR A 333 -2.26 19.87 -6.96
N ASP A 334 -2.96 18.90 -7.56
CA ASP A 334 -2.41 17.86 -8.43
C ASP A 334 -1.78 18.47 -9.68
N CYS A 335 -2.46 19.43 -10.29
CA CYS A 335 -1.95 20.16 -11.44
C CYS A 335 -0.65 20.91 -11.11
N ASP A 336 -0.59 21.60 -9.96
CA ASP A 336 0.63 22.24 -9.46
C ASP A 336 1.75 21.22 -9.24
N ALA A 337 1.48 20.18 -8.46
CA ALA A 337 2.53 19.26 -8.02
C ALA A 337 3.06 18.41 -9.18
N TYR A 338 2.18 17.91 -10.06
CA TYR A 338 2.57 17.10 -11.21
C TYR A 338 3.25 17.93 -12.30
N ALA A 339 2.87 19.19 -12.49
CA ALA A 339 3.63 20.07 -13.36
C ALA A 339 5.06 20.27 -12.84
N ARG A 340 5.23 20.49 -11.53
CA ARG A 340 6.57 20.60 -10.92
C ARG A 340 7.39 19.31 -11.05
N VAL A 341 6.76 18.13 -11.00
CA VAL A 341 7.42 16.85 -11.33
C VAL A 341 8.06 16.92 -12.72
N LEU A 342 7.25 17.27 -13.74
CA LEU A 342 7.70 17.32 -15.13
C LEU A 342 8.77 18.40 -15.36
N MET A 343 8.59 19.59 -14.77
CA MET A 343 9.53 20.70 -14.89
C MET A 343 10.89 20.42 -14.21
N ASN A 344 10.93 19.55 -13.20
CA ASN A 344 12.18 19.06 -12.61
C ASN A 344 12.80 17.88 -13.39
N GLY A 345 12.22 17.52 -14.54
CA GLY A 345 12.68 16.46 -15.42
C GLY A 345 12.42 15.06 -14.88
N TYR A 346 11.45 14.90 -13.98
CA TYR A 346 10.94 13.60 -13.54
C TYR A 346 9.71 13.20 -14.35
N THR A 347 9.46 11.89 -14.44
CA THR A 347 8.26 11.34 -15.07
C THR A 347 7.18 11.02 -14.05
N LYS A 348 5.94 11.00 -14.55
CA LYS A 348 4.78 10.34 -13.94
C LYS A 348 4.40 9.21 -14.89
N ASP A 349 4.60 7.98 -14.46
CA ASP A 349 4.42 6.81 -15.33
C ASP A 349 3.06 6.18 -15.07
N GLU A 350 2.38 5.72 -16.12
CA GLU A 350 1.21 4.86 -15.97
C GLU A 350 1.66 3.38 -15.95
N VAL A 351 1.12 2.61 -15.00
CA VAL A 351 1.40 1.18 -14.82
C VAL A 351 0.12 0.43 -14.49
N GLN A 352 0.15 -0.89 -14.66
CA GLN A 352 -1.02 -1.74 -14.42
C GLN A 352 -0.67 -2.91 -13.50
N ALA A 353 -1.55 -3.20 -12.54
CA ALA A 353 -1.41 -4.35 -11.64
C ALA A 353 -2.67 -5.23 -11.56
N GLY A 354 -3.72 -4.91 -12.32
CA GLY A 354 -5.01 -5.58 -12.27
C GLY A 354 -6.09 -4.56 -12.56
N TYR A 355 -7.23 -4.67 -11.87
CA TYR A 355 -8.35 -3.76 -12.06
C TYR A 355 -8.55 -2.92 -10.80
N ILE A 356 -8.67 -1.60 -11.01
CA ILE A 356 -9.07 -0.66 -9.98
C ILE A 356 -10.30 0.06 -10.50
N PHE A 357 -11.40 -0.06 -9.77
CA PHE A 357 -12.67 0.55 -10.12
C PHE A 357 -12.89 1.76 -9.23
N ASP A 358 -13.03 2.93 -9.84
CA ASP A 358 -13.39 4.17 -9.17
C ASP A 358 -14.91 4.22 -9.00
N VAL A 359 -15.43 3.98 -7.79
CA VAL A 359 -16.86 3.71 -7.56
C VAL A 359 -17.50 4.75 -6.65
N ALA A 360 -18.81 4.93 -6.79
CA ALA A 360 -19.60 5.84 -5.95
C ALA A 360 -20.65 5.10 -5.09
N ASP A 361 -20.69 3.77 -5.18
CA ASP A 361 -21.62 2.93 -4.44
C ASP A 361 -20.94 1.67 -3.87
N LEU A 362 -21.67 0.94 -3.05
CA LEU A 362 -21.21 -0.21 -2.29
C LEU A 362 -21.69 -1.50 -2.94
N VAL A 363 -20.77 -2.45 -3.03
CA VAL A 363 -21.08 -3.85 -3.22
C VAL A 363 -21.75 -4.39 -1.96
N GLU A 364 -22.88 -5.09 -2.12
CA GLU A 364 -23.59 -5.69 -1.00
C GLU A 364 -22.76 -6.82 -0.36
N ASP A 365 -22.56 -6.77 0.96
CA ASP A 365 -21.75 -7.72 1.73
C ASP A 365 -20.32 -7.92 1.15
N PRO A 366 -19.43 -6.92 1.22
CA PRO A 366 -18.10 -6.98 0.57
C PRO A 366 -17.24 -8.16 1.07
N GLU A 367 -17.42 -8.63 2.31
CA GLU A 367 -16.72 -9.82 2.80
C GLU A 367 -17.04 -11.10 2.02
N ILE A 368 -18.25 -11.25 1.49
CA ILE A 368 -18.66 -12.44 0.74
C ILE A 368 -18.37 -12.26 -0.75
N ARG A 369 -18.40 -11.02 -1.25
CA ARG A 369 -18.19 -10.72 -2.66
C ARG A 369 -16.71 -10.78 -3.03
N PHE A 370 -15.84 -10.16 -2.24
CA PHE A 370 -14.41 -10.11 -2.52
C PHE A 370 -13.67 -11.41 -2.16
N PHE A 371 -14.18 -12.20 -1.21
CA PHE A 371 -13.50 -13.40 -0.71
C PHE A 371 -14.27 -14.68 -1.03
N PRO A 372 -13.56 -15.80 -1.30
CA PRO A 372 -14.22 -17.10 -1.40
C PRO A 372 -14.95 -17.43 -0.10
N ALA A 373 -16.22 -17.80 -0.20
CA ALA A 373 -17.04 -18.12 0.96
C ALA A 373 -16.56 -19.41 1.66
N GLU A 374 -16.44 -19.37 2.99
CA GLU A 374 -15.93 -20.49 3.80
C GLU A 374 -16.87 -21.71 3.79
N THR A 375 -18.20 -21.51 3.63
CA THR A 375 -19.19 -22.59 3.63
C THR A 375 -20.14 -22.57 2.43
N GLU A 376 -20.71 -23.74 2.10
CA GLU A 376 -21.72 -23.86 1.03
C GLU A 376 -23.00 -23.06 1.33
N LYS A 377 -23.35 -22.91 2.61
CA LYS A 377 -24.50 -22.12 3.04
C LYS A 377 -24.31 -20.63 2.70
N ASP A 378 -23.10 -20.13 2.93
CA ASP A 378 -22.75 -18.73 2.63
C ASP A 378 -22.72 -18.49 1.11
N ARG A 379 -22.30 -19.49 0.31
CA ARG A 379 -22.38 -19.46 -1.16
C ARG A 379 -23.83 -19.39 -1.68
N LYS A 380 -24.76 -20.13 -1.08
CA LYS A 380 -26.17 -20.19 -1.51
C LYS A 380 -26.97 -18.92 -1.23
N LYS A 381 -26.56 -18.11 -0.24
CA LYS A 381 -27.27 -16.89 0.19
C LYS A 381 -27.51 -15.89 -0.96
N TRP A 382 -26.66 -15.89 -1.99
CA TRP A 382 -26.66 -14.85 -3.02
C TRP A 382 -26.85 -15.33 -4.46
N GLY A 383 -27.25 -16.59 -4.66
CA GLY A 383 -27.47 -17.10 -6.01
C GLY A 383 -26.24 -17.01 -6.93
N LEU A 384 -25.03 -16.93 -6.34
CA LEU A 384 -23.74 -16.88 -7.03
C LEU A 384 -23.48 -18.22 -7.72
N SER A 385 -24.15 -18.47 -8.85
CA SER A 385 -23.82 -19.52 -9.81
C SER A 385 -24.68 -19.41 -11.07
N PRO A 386 -24.05 -19.18 -12.23
CA PRO A 386 -24.43 -19.85 -13.47
C PRO A 386 -23.78 -21.25 -13.58
N SER A 387 -22.78 -21.60 -12.76
CA SER A 387 -21.92 -22.79 -12.99
C SER A 387 -21.34 -23.47 -11.74
N GLY A 388 -22.15 -23.70 -10.70
CA GLY A 388 -21.82 -24.60 -9.58
C GLY A 388 -21.02 -23.97 -8.42
N PRO A 389 -20.78 -24.74 -7.35
CA PRO A 389 -20.13 -24.25 -6.13
C PRO A 389 -18.63 -23.98 -6.34
N GLU A 390 -18.15 -22.78 -5.99
CA GLU A 390 -16.72 -22.46 -5.92
C GLU A 390 -16.01 -23.39 -4.90
N PRO A 391 -14.83 -23.96 -5.22
CA PRO A 391 -14.08 -24.81 -4.30
C PRO A 391 -13.65 -24.04 -3.04
N TYR A 392 -13.45 -24.76 -1.94
CA TYR A 392 -12.93 -24.16 -0.70
C TYR A 392 -11.57 -23.51 -0.97
N GLY A 393 -11.42 -22.23 -0.60
CA GLY A 393 -10.22 -21.43 -0.90
C GLY A 393 -10.29 -20.63 -2.20
N GLY A 394 -11.36 -20.78 -2.99
CA GLY A 394 -11.60 -20.06 -4.24
C GLY A 394 -10.97 -20.71 -5.47
N GLU A 395 -11.35 -20.23 -6.64
CA GLU A 395 -10.70 -20.56 -7.91
C GLU A 395 -10.35 -19.27 -8.66
N VAL A 396 -9.18 -19.24 -9.30
CA VAL A 396 -8.79 -18.12 -10.17
C VAL A 396 -9.77 -18.04 -11.33
N ASN A 397 -10.24 -16.85 -11.63
CA ASN A 397 -11.16 -16.57 -12.72
C ASN A 397 -12.54 -17.22 -12.51
N SER A 398 -12.98 -17.34 -11.25
CA SER A 398 -14.26 -17.94 -10.91
C SER A 398 -15.46 -17.11 -11.39
N ALA A 399 -16.64 -17.71 -11.41
CA ALA A 399 -17.89 -17.00 -11.73
C ALA A 399 -18.15 -15.82 -10.77
N ARG A 400 -17.72 -15.94 -9.50
CA ARG A 400 -17.76 -14.85 -8.52
C ARG A 400 -16.92 -13.66 -8.97
N PHE A 401 -15.67 -13.91 -9.38
CA PHE A 401 -14.79 -12.87 -9.91
C PHE A 401 -15.40 -12.18 -11.14
N GLN A 402 -15.88 -12.97 -12.11
CA GLN A 402 -16.45 -12.42 -13.35
C GLN A 402 -17.69 -11.53 -13.08
N TRP A 403 -18.58 -11.99 -12.21
CA TRP A 403 -19.76 -11.23 -11.83
C TRP A 403 -19.38 -9.94 -11.08
N LEU A 404 -18.50 -10.03 -10.08
CA LEU A 404 -18.06 -8.87 -9.31
C LEU A 404 -17.32 -7.86 -10.18
N LYS A 405 -16.49 -8.31 -11.12
CA LYS A 405 -15.82 -7.46 -12.10
C LYS A 405 -16.84 -6.68 -12.94
N SER A 406 -17.90 -7.35 -13.38
CA SER A 406 -18.98 -6.72 -14.15
C SER A 406 -19.78 -5.71 -13.31
N GLU A 407 -20.14 -6.06 -12.08
CA GLU A 407 -20.86 -5.15 -11.16
C GLU A 407 -20.03 -3.89 -10.87
N LEU A 408 -18.74 -4.05 -10.55
CA LEU A 408 -17.86 -2.90 -10.27
C LEU A 408 -17.64 -2.02 -11.50
N GLN A 409 -17.57 -2.60 -12.70
CA GLN A 409 -17.51 -1.83 -13.94
C GLN A 409 -18.79 -0.99 -14.13
N GLU A 410 -19.97 -1.59 -13.92
CA GLU A 410 -21.24 -0.86 -13.98
C GLU A 410 -21.28 0.29 -12.97
N MET A 411 -20.84 0.06 -11.73
CA MET A 411 -20.73 1.12 -10.71
C MET A 411 -19.78 2.26 -11.13
N MET A 412 -18.64 1.94 -11.75
CA MET A 412 -17.69 2.93 -12.26
C MET A 412 -18.26 3.72 -13.44
N ASP A 413 -18.98 3.06 -14.35
CA ASP A 413 -19.64 3.70 -15.48
C ASP A 413 -20.74 4.66 -15.01
N VAL A 414 -21.53 4.24 -14.01
CA VAL A 414 -22.54 5.10 -13.35
C VAL A 414 -21.85 6.30 -12.69
N LYS A 415 -20.73 6.13 -11.98
CA LYS A 415 -19.98 7.24 -11.39
C LYS A 415 -19.52 8.25 -12.45
N ASN A 416 -19.00 7.76 -13.57
CA ASN A 416 -18.44 8.60 -14.63
C ASN A 416 -19.52 9.34 -15.44
N THR A 417 -20.73 8.81 -15.50
CA THR A 417 -21.85 9.40 -16.26
C THR A 417 -22.85 10.18 -15.40
N ASN A 418 -22.62 10.25 -14.08
CA ASN A 418 -23.54 10.91 -13.17
C ASN A 418 -23.57 12.43 -13.36
N GLU A 419 -24.71 12.97 -13.76
CA GLU A 419 -24.92 14.41 -13.96
C GLU A 419 -24.79 15.24 -12.67
N LEU A 420 -25.00 14.61 -11.50
CA LEU A 420 -24.81 15.24 -10.19
C LEU A 420 -23.32 15.28 -9.75
N GLY A 421 -22.42 14.76 -10.59
CA GLY A 421 -20.99 14.72 -10.37
C GLY A 421 -20.47 13.37 -9.88
N ARG A 422 -19.13 13.20 -9.94
CA ARG A 422 -18.44 11.94 -9.61
C ARG A 422 -18.41 11.60 -8.12
N ASN A 423 -18.53 12.58 -7.23
CA ASN A 423 -18.27 12.43 -5.79
C ASN A 423 -19.56 12.33 -4.94
N THR A 424 -20.64 11.81 -5.50
CA THR A 424 -21.95 11.70 -4.82
C THR A 424 -21.90 10.87 -3.53
N TRP A 425 -20.99 9.90 -3.44
CA TRP A 425 -20.75 9.08 -2.23
C TRP A 425 -20.38 9.92 -0.99
N GLN A 426 -19.84 11.12 -1.19
CA GLN A 426 -19.46 12.05 -0.13
C GLN A 426 -20.67 12.76 0.50
N GLY A 427 -21.76 12.89 -0.28
CA GLY A 427 -22.97 13.61 0.07
C GLY A 427 -24.13 12.72 0.51
N ALA A 428 -24.04 11.39 0.38
CA ALA A 428 -25.13 10.44 0.66
C ALA A 428 -25.72 10.51 2.09
N SER A 429 -25.07 11.23 3.01
CA SER A 429 -25.56 11.47 4.38
C SER A 429 -25.81 12.95 4.70
N ALA A 430 -25.60 13.88 3.75
CA ALA A 430 -25.73 15.32 3.97
C ALA A 430 -27.18 15.78 4.21
N ASP A 431 -28.16 15.02 3.69
CA ASP A 431 -29.59 15.31 3.83
C ASP A 431 -30.25 14.65 5.05
N ARG A 432 -29.47 13.93 5.87
CA ARG A 432 -30.01 13.31 7.09
C ARG A 432 -30.28 14.37 8.16
N ARG A 433 -31.33 14.15 8.96
CA ARG A 433 -31.63 15.02 10.10
C ARG A 433 -30.42 15.03 11.04
N PRO A 434 -29.97 16.21 11.50
CA PRO A 434 -28.89 16.28 12.47
C PRO A 434 -29.26 15.48 13.72
N PRO A 435 -28.27 14.83 14.37
CA PRO A 435 -28.51 14.10 15.60
C PRO A 435 -29.12 15.03 16.65
N ARG A 436 -29.99 14.47 17.51
CA ARG A 436 -30.71 15.25 18.55
C ARG A 436 -29.77 15.93 19.55
N HIS A 437 -28.55 15.43 19.68
CA HIS A 437 -27.50 15.98 20.53
C HIS A 437 -26.23 16.20 19.70
N PRO A 438 -25.50 17.30 19.94
CA PRO A 438 -24.22 17.51 19.27
C PRO A 438 -23.23 16.44 19.71
N GLU A 439 -22.67 15.72 18.75
CA GLU A 439 -21.59 14.77 19.01
C GLU A 439 -20.26 15.52 19.13
N PRO A 440 -19.41 15.18 20.12
CA PRO A 440 -18.16 15.90 20.36
C PRO A 440 -17.25 15.93 19.13
N TRP A 441 -16.72 17.10 18.81
CA TRP A 441 -15.75 17.33 17.72
C TRP A 441 -16.24 16.97 16.31
N SER A 442 -17.51 16.61 16.14
CA SER A 442 -18.08 16.28 14.84
C SER A 442 -18.45 17.53 14.03
N HIS A 443 -18.56 17.35 12.72
CA HIS A 443 -19.02 18.38 11.79
C HIS A 443 -20.46 18.12 11.34
N SER A 444 -21.17 19.18 10.98
CA SER A 444 -22.36 19.08 10.14
C SER A 444 -21.91 18.65 8.74
N PRO A 445 -22.39 17.53 8.17
CA PRO A 445 -21.93 17.05 6.88
C PRO A 445 -22.19 18.04 5.73
N LYS A 446 -23.32 18.76 5.79
CA LYS A 446 -23.68 19.80 4.84
C LYS A 446 -22.74 21.00 4.92
N ASP A 447 -22.47 21.49 6.13
CA ASP A 447 -21.60 22.66 6.33
C ASP A 447 -20.14 22.31 6.04
N PHE A 448 -19.73 21.08 6.33
CA PHE A 448 -18.44 20.53 5.93
C PHE A 448 -18.28 20.55 4.40
N GLN A 449 -19.27 20.04 3.65
CA GLN A 449 -19.22 20.03 2.19
C GLN A 449 -19.14 21.45 1.61
N ALA A 450 -19.93 22.38 2.14
CA ALA A 450 -19.92 23.77 1.71
C ALA A 450 -18.57 24.46 1.99
N SER A 451 -18.03 24.26 3.20
CA SER A 451 -16.73 24.81 3.61
C SER A 451 -15.58 24.23 2.79
N TRP A 452 -15.69 22.95 2.45
CA TRP A 452 -14.71 22.26 1.62
C TRP A 452 -14.66 22.82 0.19
N TRP A 453 -15.82 23.03 -0.44
CA TRP A 453 -15.88 23.67 -1.76
C TRP A 453 -15.37 25.12 -1.73
N ALA A 454 -15.70 25.88 -0.68
CA ALA A 454 -15.17 27.23 -0.50
C ALA A 454 -13.63 27.24 -0.38
N ALA A 455 -13.05 26.26 0.32
CA ALA A 455 -11.60 26.10 0.41
C ALA A 455 -10.97 25.72 -0.95
N ALA A 456 -11.64 24.87 -1.74
CA ALA A 456 -11.20 24.52 -3.09
C ALA A 456 -11.22 25.75 -4.02
N ASP A 457 -12.27 26.57 -3.99
CA ASP A 457 -12.36 27.82 -4.76
C ASP A 457 -11.26 28.82 -4.38
N ALA A 458 -11.02 29.01 -3.08
CA ALA A 458 -9.90 29.83 -2.62
C ALA A 458 -8.55 29.28 -3.10
N GLY A 459 -8.40 27.95 -3.10
CA GLY A 459 -7.23 27.26 -3.67
C GLY A 459 -7.02 27.53 -5.16
N ARG A 460 -8.10 27.53 -5.95
CA ARG A 460 -8.06 27.87 -7.38
C ARG A 460 -7.64 29.31 -7.62
N ALA A 461 -8.14 30.26 -6.83
CA ALA A 461 -7.69 31.64 -6.89
C ALA A 461 -6.19 31.77 -6.56
N ILE A 462 -5.70 31.01 -5.58
CA ILE A 462 -4.27 30.95 -5.25
C ILE A 462 -3.46 30.30 -6.39
N TYR A 463 -3.98 29.25 -7.02
CA TYR A 463 -3.36 28.64 -8.20
C TYR A 463 -3.25 29.62 -9.37
N ILE A 464 -4.29 30.43 -9.62
CA ILE A 464 -4.23 31.54 -10.59
C ILE A 464 -3.17 32.55 -10.17
N LYS A 465 -3.09 32.95 -8.90
CA LYS A 465 -2.03 33.87 -8.46
C LYS A 465 -0.63 33.29 -8.74
N LYS A 466 -0.45 32.00 -8.41
CA LYS A 466 0.81 31.29 -8.57
C LYS A 466 1.22 31.10 -10.03
N TRP A 467 0.29 30.69 -10.90
CA TRP A 467 0.59 30.23 -12.28
C TRP A 467 -0.06 31.07 -13.38
N GLY A 468 -1.06 31.89 -13.06
CA GLY A 468 -1.83 32.79 -13.94
C GLY A 468 -2.57 32.05 -15.02
N THR A 469 -3.03 30.87 -14.65
CA THR A 469 -3.92 30.04 -15.43
C THR A 469 -4.71 29.16 -14.46
N LEU A 470 -5.86 28.67 -14.91
CA LEU A 470 -6.55 27.55 -14.27
C LEU A 470 -6.25 26.21 -14.95
N GLN A 471 -5.51 26.23 -16.06
CA GLN A 471 -5.19 25.01 -16.81
C GLN A 471 -4.20 24.15 -16.05
N CYS A 472 -4.36 22.83 -16.22
CA CYS A 472 -3.51 21.85 -15.55
C CYS A 472 -2.24 21.51 -16.33
N ASP A 473 -2.27 21.56 -17.67
CA ASP A 473 -1.06 21.34 -18.47
C ASP A 473 -0.21 22.61 -18.53
N LEU A 474 0.50 22.88 -17.44
CA LEU A 474 1.34 24.07 -17.33
C LEU A 474 2.48 24.06 -18.36
N THR A 475 3.00 22.89 -18.72
CA THR A 475 4.08 22.75 -19.69
C THR A 475 3.64 23.07 -21.12
N GLU A 476 2.48 22.58 -21.55
CA GLU A 476 1.92 22.91 -22.87
C GLU A 476 1.50 24.39 -22.97
N ASN A 477 1.18 25.01 -21.84
CA ASN A 477 0.86 26.44 -21.75
C ASN A 477 2.09 27.33 -21.47
N ASN A 478 3.28 26.86 -21.87
CA ASN A 478 4.56 27.59 -21.79
C ASN A 478 4.92 28.10 -20.39
N ARG A 479 4.39 27.47 -19.32
CA ARG A 479 4.81 27.78 -17.95
C ARG A 479 6.05 26.96 -17.60
N THR A 480 6.88 27.56 -16.75
CA THR A 480 8.13 26.98 -16.24
C THR A 480 8.25 27.32 -14.75
N LEU A 481 9.23 26.75 -14.04
CA LEU A 481 9.46 27.07 -12.63
C LEU A 481 9.75 28.56 -12.37
N GLN A 482 10.20 29.32 -13.38
CA GLN A 482 10.41 30.77 -13.26
C GLN A 482 9.09 31.56 -13.18
N HIS A 483 7.97 30.96 -13.61
CA HIS A 483 6.66 31.57 -13.55
C HIS A 483 5.94 31.34 -12.22
N VAL A 484 6.50 30.49 -11.36
CA VAL A 484 5.96 30.25 -10.01
C VAL A 484 6.05 31.55 -9.23
N TRP A 485 4.90 32.07 -8.80
CA TRP A 485 4.82 33.35 -8.09
C TRP A 485 5.45 34.51 -8.85
N PHE A 486 5.35 34.50 -10.18
CA PHE A 486 5.99 35.47 -11.09
C PHE A 486 5.84 36.93 -10.64
N GLN A 487 4.67 37.31 -10.12
CA GLN A 487 4.37 38.67 -9.67
C GLN A 487 5.29 39.18 -8.55
N GLU A 488 5.81 38.28 -7.73
CA GLU A 488 6.70 38.64 -6.60
C GLU A 488 8.15 38.92 -7.07
N HIS A 489 8.43 38.71 -8.36
CA HIS A 489 9.77 38.80 -8.94
C HIS A 489 9.88 39.74 -10.13
N VAL A 490 8.77 40.33 -10.56
CA VAL A 490 8.71 41.23 -11.72
C VAL A 490 8.38 42.64 -11.24
N GLN A 491 9.02 43.62 -11.86
CA GLN A 491 8.79 45.01 -11.53
C GLN A 491 7.33 45.38 -11.80
N GLU A 492 6.68 45.98 -10.80
CA GLU A 492 5.31 46.46 -10.92
C GLU A 492 5.19 47.44 -12.11
N GLU A 493 4.07 47.38 -12.82
CA GLU A 493 3.78 48.16 -14.04
C GLU A 493 4.66 47.87 -15.26
N SER A 494 5.59 46.90 -15.20
CA SER A 494 6.29 46.45 -16.41
C SER A 494 5.31 45.85 -17.42
N PRO A 495 5.63 45.85 -18.73
CA PRO A 495 4.78 45.21 -19.73
C PRO A 495 4.44 43.75 -19.40
N GLU A 496 5.39 43.00 -18.85
CA GLU A 496 5.20 41.62 -18.41
C GLU A 496 4.26 41.52 -17.19
N TRP A 497 4.39 42.45 -16.24
CA TRP A 497 3.49 42.52 -15.08
C TRP A 497 2.05 42.83 -15.52
N VAL A 498 1.87 43.81 -16.42
CA VAL A 498 0.54 44.20 -16.93
C VAL A 498 -0.11 43.05 -17.68
N ALA A 499 0.64 42.39 -18.59
CA ALA A 499 0.14 41.22 -19.30
C ALA A 499 -0.28 40.10 -18.33
N ARG A 500 0.53 39.89 -17.28
CA ARG A 500 0.22 38.92 -16.23
C ARG A 500 -1.06 39.25 -15.46
N MET A 501 -1.28 40.52 -15.10
CA MET A 501 -2.50 40.93 -14.40
C MET A 501 -3.74 40.70 -15.25
N GLN A 502 -3.67 40.98 -16.56
CA GLN A 502 -4.76 40.72 -17.50
C GLN A 502 -5.10 39.23 -17.61
N GLU A 503 -4.08 38.36 -17.69
CA GLU A 503 -4.29 36.90 -17.66
C GLU A 503 -4.99 36.47 -16.37
N MET A 504 -4.55 36.97 -15.22
CA MET A 504 -5.15 36.63 -13.94
C MET A 504 -6.58 37.13 -13.81
N GLU A 505 -6.87 38.35 -14.28
CA GLU A 505 -8.22 38.89 -14.31
C GLU A 505 -9.16 38.02 -15.17
N HIS A 506 -8.69 37.60 -16.36
CA HIS A 506 -9.43 36.68 -17.22
C HIS A 506 -9.77 35.36 -16.51
N TRP A 507 -8.79 34.71 -15.88
CA TRP A 507 -9.02 33.44 -15.19
C TRP A 507 -9.86 33.58 -13.92
N ASN A 508 -9.73 34.69 -13.19
CA ASN A 508 -10.62 35.00 -12.07
C ASN A 508 -12.06 35.25 -12.54
N GLY A 509 -12.24 35.88 -13.71
CA GLY A 509 -13.56 36.01 -14.36
C GLY A 509 -14.19 34.64 -14.61
N ILE A 510 -13.44 33.73 -15.24
CA ILE A 510 -13.89 32.34 -15.48
C ILE A 510 -14.22 31.62 -14.17
N LEU A 511 -13.36 31.75 -13.14
CA LEU A 511 -13.62 31.13 -11.84
C LEU A 511 -14.91 31.64 -11.19
N ASN A 512 -15.21 32.93 -11.32
CA ASN A 512 -16.42 33.54 -10.78
C ASN A 512 -17.70 33.12 -11.53
N GLU A 513 -17.60 32.90 -12.84
CA GLU A 513 -18.72 32.42 -13.67
C GLU A 513 -18.98 30.92 -13.50
N ALA A 514 -17.93 30.13 -13.29
CA ALA A 514 -17.96 28.67 -13.26
C ALA A 514 -17.46 28.08 -11.92
N ALA A 515 -17.74 28.77 -10.80
CA ALA A 515 -17.42 28.23 -9.48
C ALA A 515 -18.06 26.85 -9.36
N ILE A 516 -17.23 25.79 -9.26
CA ILE A 516 -17.72 24.41 -9.21
C ILE A 516 -18.48 24.26 -7.90
N ARG A 517 -19.81 24.26 -7.98
CA ARG A 517 -20.74 24.01 -6.86
C ARG A 517 -21.61 22.82 -7.18
#